data_AF-A0A183B7U1-F1
#
_entry.id   AF-A0A183B7U1-F1
#
_cell.length_a   1.000
_cell.length_b   1.000
_cell.length_c   1.000
_cell.angle_alpha   90.00
_cell.angle_beta   90.00
_cell.angle_gamma   90.00
#
_symmetry.space_group_name_H-M   'P 1'
#
loop_
_entity.id
_entity.type
_entity.pdbx_description
1 polymer ?
#
loop_
_entity_poly.entity_id
_entity_poly.type
_entity_poly.pdbx_seq_one_letter_code
_entity_poly.pdbx_strand_id
1 'polypeptide(L)'
;MQHPKATTKMAGNFGTMNVDLLRSRVAQLAWDDEVPSIEGLWGVIKQSLHILQEEFAPWKPRRHLTKPIWWRAAMNKAIKRRNQSWRLYKISGSRLAWTRYTALRNAAVEMVRTAKRNYELMPAKSAKNHAKKYYGYVKFE
;
A
#
# COMPACT_ATOMS: atom_id res chain seq x y z
N MET A 1 11.47 22.04 3.19
CA MET A 1 11.39 21.37 1.86
C MET A 1 10.04 20.69 1.74
N GLN A 2 9.15 21.20 0.88
CA GLN A 2 7.87 20.55 0.59
C GLN A 2 8.12 19.48 -0.46
N HIS A 3 7.91 18.20 -0.12
CA HIS A 3 7.94 17.13 -1.11
C HIS A 3 6.76 17.31 -2.09
N PRO A 4 6.96 17.14 -3.40
CA PRO A 4 5.86 17.20 -4.37
C PRO A 4 4.81 16.14 -4.00
N LYS A 5 3.52 16.53 -4.04
CA LYS A 5 2.40 15.61 -3.82
C LYS A 5 2.48 14.53 -4.91
N ALA A 6 2.58 13.27 -4.50
CA ALA A 6 2.64 12.15 -5.44
C ALA A 6 1.41 12.18 -6.36
N THR A 7 1.63 12.22 -7.68
CA THR A 7 0.58 12.01 -8.68
C THR A 7 -0.10 10.67 -8.42
N THR A 8 -1.43 10.68 -8.32
CA THR A 8 -2.22 9.47 -8.07
C THR A 8 -2.01 8.49 -9.21
N LYS A 9 -1.30 7.38 -8.95
CA LYS A 9 -1.11 6.33 -9.95
C LYS A 9 -2.41 5.55 -10.09
N MET A 10 -2.92 5.39 -11.31
CA MET A 10 -4.09 4.56 -11.58
C MET A 10 -3.67 3.09 -11.75
N ALA A 11 -4.55 2.15 -11.43
CA ALA A 11 -4.37 0.72 -11.68
C ALA A 11 -5.72 0.10 -12.07
N GLY A 12 -5.72 -0.89 -12.97
CA GLY A 12 -6.94 -1.61 -13.34
C GLY A 12 -7.59 -2.29 -12.13
N ASN A 13 -8.92 -2.22 -12.03
CA ASN A 13 -9.69 -2.86 -10.98
C ASN A 13 -10.25 -4.22 -11.41
N PHE A 14 -9.37 -5.21 -11.51
CA PHE A 14 -9.76 -6.58 -11.90
C PHE A 14 -10.76 -7.25 -10.96
N GLY A 15 -10.79 -6.87 -9.68
CA GLY A 15 -11.68 -7.47 -8.68
C GLY A 15 -13.14 -7.08 -8.81
N THR A 16 -13.47 -6.03 -9.57
CA THR A 16 -14.86 -5.60 -9.85
C THR A 16 -15.23 -5.77 -11.32
N MET A 17 -14.42 -6.52 -12.07
CA MET A 17 -14.67 -6.78 -13.47
C MET A 17 -15.91 -7.67 -13.64
N ASN A 18 -16.76 -7.35 -14.60
CA ASN A 18 -17.85 -8.24 -14.99
C ASN A 18 -17.28 -9.39 -15.82
N VAL A 19 -16.98 -10.51 -15.14
CA VAL A 19 -16.32 -11.68 -15.75
C VAL A 19 -17.22 -12.37 -16.78
N ASP A 20 -18.54 -12.35 -16.58
CA ASP A 20 -19.48 -13.01 -17.51
C ASP A 20 -19.56 -12.25 -18.83
N LEU A 21 -19.62 -10.91 -18.75
CA LEU A 21 -19.57 -10.07 -19.94
C LEU A 21 -18.23 -10.19 -20.66
N LEU A 22 -17.10 -10.19 -19.93
CA LEU A 22 -15.78 -10.46 -20.50
C LEU A 22 -15.77 -11.80 -21.25
N ARG A 23 -16.26 -12.88 -20.65
CA ARG A 23 -16.30 -14.20 -21.29
C ARG A 23 -17.14 -14.21 -22.56
N SER A 24 -18.31 -13.58 -22.53
CA SER A 24 -19.14 -13.46 -23.73
C SER A 24 -18.43 -12.69 -24.84
N ARG A 25 -17.63 -11.67 -24.50
CA ARG A 25 -16.91 -10.86 -25.47
C ARG A 25 -15.66 -11.56 -26.02
N VAL A 26 -14.96 -12.32 -25.18
CA VAL A 26 -13.89 -13.23 -25.60
C VAL A 26 -14.43 -14.30 -26.55
N ALA A 27 -15.61 -14.86 -26.29
CA ALA A 27 -16.22 -15.86 -27.18
C ALA A 27 -16.62 -15.29 -28.56
N GLN A 28 -16.77 -13.96 -28.67
CA GLN A 28 -17.12 -13.26 -29.91
C GLN A 28 -15.89 -12.73 -30.67
N LEU A 29 -14.68 -12.88 -30.12
CA LEU A 29 -13.47 -12.51 -30.83
C LEU A 29 -13.26 -13.46 -32.01
N ALA A 30 -13.33 -12.89 -33.21
CA ALA A 30 -12.92 -13.56 -34.42
C ALA A 30 -11.39 -13.63 -34.43
N TRP A 31 -10.87 -14.84 -34.63
CA TRP A 31 -9.45 -15.07 -34.84
C TRP A 31 -9.20 -14.95 -36.33
N ASP A 32 -8.23 -14.13 -36.70
CA ASP A 32 -7.86 -13.96 -38.10
C ASP A 32 -6.99 -15.16 -38.51
N ASP A 33 -7.50 -16.03 -39.38
CA ASP A 33 -6.79 -17.23 -39.84
C ASP A 33 -5.64 -16.87 -40.79
N GLU A 34 -5.56 -15.62 -41.24
CA GLU A 34 -4.55 -15.14 -42.19
C GLU A 34 -3.20 -14.78 -41.57
N VAL A 35 -3.01 -14.96 -40.25
CA VAL A 35 -1.75 -14.59 -39.60
C VAL A 35 -0.67 -15.65 -39.89
N PRO A 36 0.38 -15.31 -40.67
CA PRO A 36 1.29 -16.30 -41.24
C PRO A 36 2.33 -16.83 -40.24
N SER A 37 2.42 -16.27 -39.03
CA SER A 37 3.41 -16.66 -38.02
C SER A 37 2.82 -16.75 -36.61
N ILE A 38 3.37 -17.67 -35.82
CA ILE A 38 3.00 -17.87 -34.41
C ILE A 38 3.23 -16.59 -33.59
N GLU A 39 4.29 -15.83 -33.91
CA GLU A 39 4.58 -14.54 -33.26
C GLU A 39 3.53 -13.48 -33.57
N GLY A 40 3.07 -13.43 -34.83
CA GLY A 40 1.98 -12.54 -35.24
C GLY A 40 0.69 -12.89 -34.50
N LEU A 41 0.36 -14.18 -34.41
CA LEU A 41 -0.84 -14.66 -33.72
C LEU A 41 -0.79 -14.31 -32.23
N TRP A 42 0.38 -14.48 -31.60
CA TRP A 42 0.60 -14.05 -30.22
C TRP A 42 0.45 -12.53 -30.04
N GLY A 43 0.88 -11.74 -31.02
CA GLY A 43 0.64 -10.29 -31.07
C GLY A 43 -0.84 -9.94 -31.05
N VAL A 44 -1.63 -10.59 -31.90
CA VAL A 44 -3.09 -10.40 -31.96
C VAL A 44 -3.74 -10.79 -30.64
N ILE A 45 -3.41 -11.97 -30.09
CA ILE A 45 -3.92 -12.41 -28.77
C ILE A 45 -3.62 -11.36 -27.70
N LYS A 46 -2.37 -10.89 -27.62
CA LYS A 46 -1.94 -9.93 -26.61
C LYS A 46 -2.67 -8.59 -26.74
N GLN A 47 -2.87 -8.12 -27.97
CA GLN A 47 -3.57 -6.86 -28.22
C GLN A 47 -5.06 -6.96 -27.89
N SER A 48 -5.71 -8.05 -28.29
CA SER A 48 -7.11 -8.32 -27.93
C SER A 48 -7.32 -8.40 -26.42
N LEU A 49 -6.42 -9.08 -25.70
CA LEU A 49 -6.45 -9.12 -24.24
C LEU A 49 -6.24 -7.74 -23.60
N HIS A 50 -5.38 -6.89 -24.18
CA HIS A 50 -5.17 -5.53 -23.70
C HIS A 50 -6.43 -4.67 -23.86
N ILE A 51 -7.08 -4.74 -25.02
CA ILE A 51 -8.33 -4.01 -25.29
C ILE A 51 -9.42 -4.43 -24.32
N LEU A 52 -9.63 -5.74 -24.16
CA LEU A 52 -10.60 -6.28 -23.21
C LEU A 52 -10.28 -5.87 -21.77
N GLN A 53 -9.00 -5.84 -21.40
CA GLN A 53 -8.59 -5.36 -20.09
C GLN A 53 -8.96 -3.89 -19.88
N GLU A 54 -8.73 -3.02 -20.86
CA GLU A 54 -9.09 -1.59 -20.76
C GLU A 54 -10.60 -1.36 -20.73
N GLU A 55 -11.36 -2.16 -21.48
CA GLU A 55 -12.82 -2.10 -21.55
C GLU A 55 -13.48 -2.57 -20.24
N PHE A 56 -13.03 -3.70 -19.69
CA PHE A 56 -13.72 -4.36 -18.59
C PHE A 56 -13.09 -4.14 -17.21
N ALA A 57 -11.84 -3.71 -17.11
CA ALA A 57 -11.20 -3.42 -15.82
C ALA A 57 -11.16 -1.91 -15.55
N PRO A 58 -12.16 -1.34 -14.85
CA PRO A 58 -12.22 0.09 -14.62
C PRO A 58 -10.97 0.59 -13.87
N TRP A 59 -10.46 1.75 -14.27
CA TRP A 59 -9.32 2.35 -13.60
C TRP A 59 -9.69 2.78 -12.19
N LYS A 60 -8.96 2.29 -11.19
CA LYS A 60 -9.05 2.78 -9.81
C LYS A 60 -7.77 3.49 -9.40
N PRO A 61 -7.85 4.52 -8.55
CA PRO A 61 -6.66 5.07 -7.93
C PRO A 61 -5.98 3.97 -7.12
N ARG A 62 -4.68 3.77 -7.37
CA ARG A 62 -3.88 2.84 -6.59
C ARG A 62 -3.89 3.33 -5.15
N ARG A 63 -4.20 2.43 -4.21
CA ARG A 63 -4.20 2.78 -2.79
C ARG A 63 -2.81 3.26 -2.40
N HIS A 64 -2.72 4.54 -2.05
CA HIS A 64 -1.55 5.07 -1.38
C HIS A 64 -1.59 4.58 0.07
N LEU A 65 -0.51 3.94 0.52
CA LEU A 65 -0.33 3.68 1.93
C LEU A 65 -0.20 5.02 2.62
N THR A 66 -1.22 5.41 3.38
CA THR A 66 -1.20 6.63 4.21
C THR A 66 -0.22 6.52 5.38
N LYS A 67 0.29 5.32 5.63
CA LYS A 67 1.17 5.02 6.75
C LYS A 67 2.51 4.49 6.24
N PRO A 68 3.62 4.82 6.93
CA PRO A 68 4.93 4.27 6.60
C PRO A 68 4.96 2.75 6.67
N ILE A 69 5.90 2.12 5.95
CA ILE A 69 6.06 0.66 5.89
C ILE A 69 6.31 0.04 7.27
N TRP A 70 7.06 0.74 8.13
CA TRP A 70 7.31 0.32 9.51
C TRP A 70 6.11 0.48 10.45
N TRP A 71 4.99 1.03 9.97
CA TRP A 71 3.81 1.25 10.77
C TRP A 71 3.07 -0.04 11.10
N ARG A 72 2.76 -0.28 12.38
CA ARG A 72 2.07 -1.46 12.90
C ARG A 72 0.72 -1.12 13.52
N ALA A 73 -0.20 -2.07 13.55
CA ALA A 73 -1.52 -1.90 14.14
C ALA A 73 -1.47 -1.55 15.65
N ALA A 74 -0.48 -2.09 16.38
CA ALA A 74 -0.26 -1.79 17.79
C ALA A 74 -0.02 -0.29 18.04
N MET A 75 0.73 0.40 17.17
CA MET A 75 0.95 1.85 17.28
C MET A 75 -0.34 2.65 17.12
N ASN A 76 -1.24 2.23 16.22
CA ASN A 76 -2.56 2.86 16.11
C ASN A 76 -3.35 2.72 17.42
N LYS A 77 -3.33 1.53 18.03
CA LYS A 77 -4.02 1.27 19.30
C LYS A 77 -3.43 2.14 20.42
N ALA A 78 -2.10 2.23 20.52
CA ALA A 78 -1.41 3.07 21.51
C ALA A 78 -1.76 4.56 21.35
N ILE A 79 -1.70 5.08 20.12
CA ILE A 79 -2.06 6.48 19.81
C ILE A 79 -3.53 6.76 20.12
N LYS A 80 -4.44 5.84 19.77
CA LYS A 80 -5.87 5.97 20.11
C LYS A 80 -6.10 6.04 21.63
N ARG A 81 -5.45 5.14 22.40
CA ARG A 81 -5.53 5.13 23.87
C ARG A 81 -4.99 6.41 24.49
N ARG A 82 -3.84 6.90 24.00
CA ARG A 82 -3.29 8.21 24.41
C ARG A 82 -4.29 9.33 24.15
N ASN A 83 -4.88 9.40 22.95
CA ASN A 83 -5.83 10.46 22.59
C ASN A 83 -7.14 10.37 23.40
N GLN A 84 -7.57 9.17 23.79
CA GLN A 84 -8.71 9.00 24.70
C GLN A 84 -8.35 9.51 26.10
N SER A 85 -7.19 9.16 26.64
CA SER A 85 -6.74 9.64 27.95
C SER A 85 -6.56 11.15 28.00
N TRP A 86 -6.09 11.77 26.91
CA TRP A 86 -6.00 13.23 26.79
C TRP A 86 -7.38 13.89 26.90
N ARG A 87 -8.38 13.36 26.19
CA ARG A 87 -9.77 13.84 26.26
C ARG A 87 -10.32 13.72 27.68
N LEU A 88 -10.09 12.58 28.35
CA LEU A 88 -10.50 12.40 29.74
C LEU A 88 -9.84 13.40 30.69
N TYR A 89 -8.54 13.68 30.52
CA TYR A 89 -7.85 14.70 31.30
C TYR A 89 -8.43 16.10 31.04
N LYS A 90 -8.71 16.45 29.77
CA LYS A 90 -9.31 17.74 29.41
C LYS A 90 -10.69 17.96 30.04
N ILE A 91 -11.45 16.90 30.28
CA ILE A 91 -12.77 16.95 30.92
C ILE A 91 -12.62 16.99 32.46
N SER A 92 -11.79 16.12 33.02
CA SER A 92 -11.71 15.93 34.48
C SER A 92 -10.79 16.90 35.20
N GLY A 93 -9.76 17.45 34.53
CA GLY A 93 -8.70 18.25 35.16
C GLY A 93 -7.86 17.50 36.21
N SER A 94 -8.09 16.19 36.37
CA SER A 94 -7.54 15.39 37.46
C SER A 94 -6.05 15.09 37.28
N ARG A 95 -5.28 15.18 38.37
CA ARG A 95 -3.87 14.76 38.41
C ARG A 95 -3.69 13.28 38.07
N LEU A 96 -4.64 12.42 38.44
CA LEU A 96 -4.60 11.00 38.07
C LEU A 96 -4.75 10.81 36.55
N ALA A 97 -5.67 11.55 35.92
CA ALA A 97 -5.87 11.52 34.48
C ALA A 97 -4.64 12.07 33.73
N TRP A 98 -3.97 13.08 34.30
CA TRP A 98 -2.70 13.60 33.78
C TRP A 98 -1.57 12.56 33.81
N THR A 99 -1.38 11.88 34.94
CA THR A 99 -0.36 10.82 35.10
C THR A 99 -0.60 9.69 34.11
N ARG A 100 -1.86 9.25 33.98
CA ARG A 100 -2.26 8.21 33.02
C ARG A 100 -1.99 8.62 31.57
N TYR A 101 -2.35 9.85 31.20
CA TYR A 101 -2.07 10.38 29.87
C TYR A 101 -0.57 10.41 29.58
N THR A 102 0.24 10.88 30.53
CA THR A 102 1.69 11.02 30.38
C THR A 102 2.35 9.65 30.17
N ALA A 103 1.96 8.64 30.96
CA ALA A 103 2.44 7.27 30.77
C ALA A 103 2.09 6.72 29.38
N LEU A 104 0.84 6.89 28.93
CA LEU A 104 0.40 6.45 27.60
C LEU A 104 1.07 7.23 26.46
N ARG A 105 1.35 8.52 26.65
CA ARG A 105 2.10 9.34 25.70
C ARG A 105 3.52 8.80 25.54
N ASN A 106 4.23 8.60 26.64
CA ASN A 106 5.62 8.13 26.62
C ASN A 106 5.71 6.75 25.96
N ALA A 107 4.82 5.83 26.34
CA ALA A 107 4.76 4.50 25.73
C ALA A 107 4.49 4.55 24.21
N ALA A 108 3.56 5.40 23.76
CA ALA A 108 3.26 5.55 22.34
C ALA A 108 4.43 6.18 21.56
N VAL A 109 5.10 7.18 22.13
CA VAL A 109 6.27 7.82 21.53
C VAL A 109 7.42 6.82 21.41
N GLU A 110 7.72 6.09 22.48
CA GLU A 110 8.80 5.10 22.47
C GLU A 110 8.52 4.02 21.43
N MET A 111 7.30 3.47 21.38
CA MET A 111 6.93 2.47 20.38
C MET A 111 7.17 2.94 18.94
N VAL A 112 6.89 4.22 18.62
CA VAL A 112 7.16 4.80 17.31
C VAL A 112 8.67 4.94 17.07
N ARG A 113 9.43 5.41 18.07
CA ARG A 113 10.88 5.56 17.98
C ARG A 113 11.56 4.21 17.75
N THR A 114 11.21 3.21 18.55
CA THR A 114 11.76 1.86 18.43
C THR A 114 11.39 1.23 17.09
N ALA A 115 10.15 1.42 16.60
CA ALA A 115 9.73 0.88 15.30
C ALA A 115 10.51 1.48 14.13
N LYS A 116 10.71 2.80 14.12
CA LYS A 116 11.56 3.48 13.14
C LYS A 116 13.00 2.98 13.19
N ARG A 117 13.61 3.03 14.39
CA ARG A 117 14.98 2.56 14.61
C ARG A 117 15.17 1.12 14.14
N ASN A 118 14.24 0.23 14.46
CA ASN A 118 14.32 -1.17 14.04
C ASN A 118 14.17 -1.32 12.53
N TYR A 119 13.32 -0.53 11.90
CA TYR A 119 13.18 -0.55 10.45
C TYR A 119 14.46 -0.11 9.73
N GLU A 120 15.20 0.85 10.28
CA GLU A 120 16.47 1.33 9.75
C GLU A 120 17.62 0.34 10.04
N LEU A 121 17.68 -0.20 11.27
CA LEU A 121 18.75 -1.11 11.68
C LEU A 121 18.62 -2.51 11.10
N MET A 122 17.40 -3.02 10.85
CA MET A 122 17.21 -4.38 10.36
C MET A 122 17.88 -4.62 8.99
N PRO A 123 17.64 -3.79 7.96
CA PRO A 123 18.33 -3.91 6.68
C PRO A 123 19.84 -3.84 6.81
N ALA A 124 20.37 -2.94 7.64
CA ALA A 124 21.80 -2.79 7.87
C ALA A 124 22.42 -4.06 8.49
N LYS A 125 21.76 -4.63 9.51
CA LYS A 125 22.22 -5.88 10.17
C LYS A 125 22.14 -7.10 9.26
N SER A 126 21.12 -7.17 8.40
CA SER A 126 20.91 -8.31 7.50
C SER A 126 21.36 -8.05 6.06
N ALA A 127 22.25 -7.08 5.83
CA ALA A 127 22.62 -6.65 4.48
C ALA A 127 23.16 -7.80 3.63
N LYS A 128 24.01 -8.67 4.23
CA LYS A 128 24.59 -9.84 3.56
C LYS A 128 23.55 -10.90 3.18
N ASN A 129 22.57 -11.16 4.06
CA ASN A 129 21.58 -12.23 3.85
C ASN A 129 20.36 -11.76 3.05
N HIS A 130 20.09 -10.45 3.05
CA HIS A 130 18.90 -9.85 2.44
C HIS A 130 19.25 -8.58 1.65
N ALA A 131 20.17 -8.71 0.70
CA ALA A 131 20.66 -7.63 -0.15
C ALA A 131 19.53 -6.78 -0.77
N LYS A 132 18.46 -7.42 -1.29
CA LYS A 132 17.32 -6.70 -1.89
C LYS A 132 16.62 -5.75 -0.92
N LYS A 133 16.50 -6.10 0.36
CA LYS A 133 15.89 -5.22 1.37
C LYS A 133 16.82 -4.06 1.72
N TYR A 134 18.12 -4.32 1.81
CA TYR A 134 19.14 -3.31 2.07
C TYR A 134 19.24 -2.28 0.92
N TYR A 135 19.47 -2.74 -0.31
CA TYR A 135 19.53 -1.84 -1.48
C TYR A 135 18.18 -1.16 -1.76
N GLY A 136 17.07 -1.83 -1.43
CA GLY A 136 15.76 -1.22 -1.43
C GLY A 136 15.71 -0.01 -0.50
N TYR A 137 16.15 -0.14 0.75
CA TYR A 137 16.22 0.97 1.71
C TYR A 137 17.13 2.12 1.22
N VAL A 138 18.37 1.81 0.81
CA VAL A 138 19.38 2.80 0.39
C VAL A 138 18.93 3.61 -0.83
N LYS A 139 18.18 3.01 -1.76
CA LYS A 139 17.71 3.70 -2.98
C LYS A 139 16.60 4.75 -2.72
N PHE A 140 15.94 4.69 -1.56
CA PHE A 140 14.84 5.60 -1.20
C PHE A 140 15.25 6.74 -0.26
N GLU A 141 16.49 6.73 0.26
CA GLU A 141 17.12 7.90 0.91
C GLU A 141 17.70 8.86 -0.14
#